data_AF-A0A6J6EQM7-F1
#
_entry.id   AF-A0A6J6EQM7-F1
#
_cell.length_a   1.000
_cell.length_b   1.000
_cell.length_c   1.000
_cell.angle_alpha   90.00
_cell.angle_beta   90.00
_cell.angle_gamma   90.00
#
_symmetry.space_group_name_H-M   'P 1'
#
loop_
_entity.id
_entity.type
_entity.pdbx_description
1 polymer ?
#
loop_
_entity_poly.entity_id
_entity_poly.type
_entity_poly.pdbx_seq_one_letter_code
_entity_poly.pdbx_strand_id
1 'polypeptide(L)' 'MAGESGRSERANSIQPLGRMGEPKEVAKVVTFLLSDKSSYVSGSDWAVDGGLGARSA' A
#
# COMPACT_ATOMS: atom_id res chain seq x y z
N MET A 1 -27.02 -8.71 2.62
CA MET A 1 -25.64 -8.98 2.16
C MET A 1 -25.16 -8.08 1.00
N ALA A 2 -25.93 -7.09 0.53
CA ALA A 2 -25.50 -6.19 -0.56
C ALA A 2 -24.57 -5.03 -0.12
N GLY A 3 -24.32 -4.84 1.18
CA GLY A 3 -23.59 -3.67 1.70
C GLY A 3 -22.06 -3.80 1.76
N GLU A 4 -21.53 -5.02 1.88
CA GLU A 4 -20.08 -5.26 2.01
C GLU A 4 -19.37 -5.33 0.67
N SER A 5 -19.96 -6.03 -0.31
CA SER A 5 -19.43 -6.13 -1.68
C SER A 5 -19.25 -4.76 -2.32
N GLY A 6 -20.28 -3.91 -2.25
CA GLY A 6 -20.23 -2.55 -2.79
C GLY A 6 -19.31 -1.59 -2.03
N ARG A 7 -18.85 -1.94 -0.81
CA ARG A 7 -17.84 -1.16 -0.09
C ARG A 7 -16.43 -1.54 -0.56
N SER A 8 -16.17 -2.83 -0.75
CA SER A 8 -14.89 -3.32 -1.26
C SER A 8 -14.63 -2.88 -2.70
N GLU A 9 -15.64 -2.93 -3.58
CA GLU A 9 -15.51 -2.46 -4.96
C GLU A 9 -15.17 -0.97 -5.03
N ARG A 10 -15.84 -0.14 -4.22
CA ARG A 10 -15.53 1.30 -4.13
C ARG A 10 -14.15 1.58 -3.55
N ALA A 11 -13.70 0.79 -2.58
CA ALA A 11 -12.35 0.91 -2.04
C ALA A 11 -11.30 0.55 -3.11
N ASN A 12 -11.55 -0.51 -3.87
CA ASN A 12 -10.67 -0.92 -4.97
C ASN A 12 -10.64 0.10 -6.10
N SER A 13 -11.76 0.75 -6.42
CA SER A 13 -11.82 1.72 -7.53
C SER A 13 -11.03 3.01 -7.27
N ILE A 14 -10.84 3.38 -5.99
CA ILE A 14 -10.08 4.60 -5.63
C ILE A 14 -8.58 4.33 -5.42
N GLN A 15 -8.19 3.06 -5.28
CA GLN A 15 -6.80 2.65 -5.15
C GLN A 15 -6.23 2.43 -6.56
N PRO A 16 -5.15 3.11 -7.00
CA PRO A 16 -4.63 2.97 -8.37
C PRO A 16 -4.30 1.53 -8.80
N LEU A 17 -3.87 0.68 -7.87
CA LEU A 17 -3.67 -0.75 -8.16
C LEU A 17 -4.97 -1.55 -8.37
N GLY A 18 -6.15 -0.96 -8.15
CA GLY A 18 -7.44 -1.57 -8.45
C GLY A 18 -7.84 -2.75 -7.55
N ARG A 19 -7.11 -2.99 -6.47
CA ARG A 19 -7.31 -4.13 -5.56
C ARG A 19 -6.86 -3.81 -4.15
N MET A 20 -7.35 -4.57 -3.18
CA MET A 20 -6.84 -4.58 -1.82
C MET A 20 -5.37 -5.03 -1.79
N GLY A 21 -4.60 -4.38 -0.91
CA GLY A 21 -3.22 -4.78 -0.63
C GLY A 21 -3.16 -6.03 0.23
N GLU A 22 -2.14 -6.85 0.02
CA GLU A 22 -1.87 -8.02 0.85
C GLU A 22 -0.86 -7.68 1.96
N PRO A 23 -0.99 -8.22 3.19
CA PRO A 23 -0.02 -7.97 4.27
C PRO A 23 1.44 -8.26 3.88
N LYS A 24 1.66 -9.24 3.00
CA LYS A 24 2.99 -9.58 2.47
C LYS A 24 3.65 -8.46 1.67
N GLU A 25 2.90 -7.52 1.11
CA GLU A 25 3.44 -6.40 0.35
C GLU A 25 4.07 -5.37 1.28
N VAL A 26 3.43 -5.09 2.42
CA VAL A 26 4.00 -4.27 3.50
C VAL A 26 5.21 -4.97 4.11
N ALA A 27 5.10 -6.28 4.40
CA ALA A 27 6.18 -7.06 4.98
C ALA A 27 7.46 -7.02 4.14
N LYS A 28 7.35 -7.08 2.80
CA LYS A 28 8.51 -6.98 1.90
C LYS A 28 9.26 -5.65 2.04
N VAL A 29 8.55 -4.53 2.18
CA VAL A 29 9.17 -3.21 2.38
C VAL A 29 9.86 -3.16 3.74
N VAL A 30 9.21 -3.66 4.80
CA VAL A 30 9.83 -3.78 6.13
C VAL A 30 11.08 -4.66 6.10
N THR A 31 11.04 -5.80 5.41
CA THR A 31 12.20 -6.68 5.25
C THR A 31 13.35 -5.99 4.52
N PHE A 32 13.06 -5.18 3.49
CA PHE A 32 14.08 -4.35 2.84
C PHE A 32 14.69 -3.35 3.83
N LEU A 33 13.87 -2.61 4.57
CA LEU A 33 14.30 -1.58 5.53
C LEU A 33 15.10 -2.14 6.73
N LEU A 34 14.89 -3.41 7.08
CA LEU A 34 15.64 -4.12 8.13
C LEU A 34 16.91 -4.80 7.60
N SER A 35 17.18 -4.74 6.30
CA SER A 35 18.34 -5.38 5.68
C SER A 35 19.48 -4.38 5.46
N ASP A 36 20.69 -4.90 5.23
CA ASP A 36 21.85 -4.06 4.89
C ASP A 36 21.67 -3.26 3.58
N LYS A 37 20.68 -3.61 2.76
CA LYS A 37 20.39 -2.92 1.50
C LYS A 37 19.83 -1.51 1.68
N SER A 38 19.34 -1.18 2.89
CA SER A 38 18.84 0.15 3.23
C SER A 38 19.80 0.94 4.14
N SER A 39 21.10 0.62 4.11
CA SER A 39 22.11 1.19 5.02
C SER A 39 22.24 2.73 5.00
N TYR A 40 21.72 3.40 3.97
CA TYR A 40 21.70 4.85 3.86
C TYR A 40 20.29 5.46 3.86
N VAL A 41 19.26 4.65 4.09
CA VAL A 41 17.87 5.10 4.20
C VAL A 41 17.60 5.50 5.65
N SER A 42 17.31 6.77 5.89
CA SER A 42 16.93 7.28 7.21
C SER A 42 15.99 8.47 7.08
N GLY A 43 15.17 8.71 8.11
CA GLY A 43 14.28 9.87 8.21
C GLY A 43 13.26 10.00 7.07
N SER A 44 12.89 8.90 6.42
CA SER A 44 12.01 8.89 5.24
C SER A 44 10.72 8.14 5.53
N ASP A 45 9.59 8.71 5.08
CA ASP A 45 8.28 8.05 5.12
C ASP A 45 8.02 7.29 3.82
N TRP A 46 7.72 5.99 3.93
CA TRP A 46 7.48 5.12 2.78
C TRP A 46 6.00 4.72 2.71
N ALA A 47 5.28 5.23 1.71
CA ALA A 47 3.90 4.81 1.45
C ALA A 47 3.88 3.41 0.80
N VAL A 48 3.08 2.51 1.39
CA VAL A 48 2.82 1.16 0.86
C VAL A 48 1.31 0.95 0.74
N ASP A 49 0.68 1.73 -0.12
CA ASP A 49 -0.78 1.94 -0.15
C ASP A 49 -1.39 1.69 -1.54
N GLY A 50 -0.65 1.06 -2.45
CA GLY A 50 -1.10 0.84 -3.82
C GLY A 50 -1.37 2.11 -4.61
N GLY A 51 -0.75 3.24 -4.22
CA GLY A 51 -0.83 4.53 -4.89
C GLY A 51 -1.93 5.44 -4.37
N LEU A 52 -2.65 5.06 -3.31
CA LEU A 52 -3.81 5.81 -2.80
C LEU A 52 -3.47 7.25 -2.42
N GLY A 53 -2.29 7.50 -1.82
CA GLY A 53 -1.81 8.82 -1.45
C GLY A 53 -1.23 9.64 -2.60
N ALA A 54 -0.91 9.02 -3.74
CA ALA A 54 -0.28 9.67 -4.89
C ALA A 54 -1.28 10.19 -5.94
N ARG A 55 -2.59 9.98 -5.73
CA ARG A 55 -3.62 10.54 -6.60
C ARG A 55 -3.50 12.07 -6.63
N SER A 56 -3.22 12.62 -7.81
CA SER A 56 -3.38 14.04 -8.07
C SER A 56 -4.88 14.37 -7.94
N ALA A 57 -5.20 15.45 -7.24
CA ALA A 57 -6.55 16.01 -7.25
C ALA A 57 -6.95 16.47 -8.65
#